data_AF-A0A9D6Y4P2-F1
#
_entry.id   AF-A0A9D6Y4P2-F1
#
_cell.length_a   1.000
_cell.length_b   1.000
_cell.length_c   1.000
_cell.angle_alpha   90.00
_cell.angle_beta   90.00
_cell.angle_gamma   90.00
#
_symmetry.space_group_name_H-M   'P 1'
#
loop_
_entity.id
_entity.type
_entity.pdbx_description
1 polymer ?
#
loop_
_entity_poly.entity_id
_entity_poly.type
_entity_poly.pdbx_seq_one_letter_code
_entity_poly.pdbx_strand_id
1 'polypeptide(L)'
;MFTAALFGGTKVGNRPWRPGKRLWALTAFGGLEMDFRQAQLEEGTTHMTCVTLFGGTKLRVPRGLPVTVGGLTLLGGKEVKSRAQAEQAPSPSALYVDGLTLFGGLEVTDRTPDEES
;
A
#
# COMPACT_ATOMS: atom_id res chain seq x y z
N MET A 1 -8.76 -5.98 8.90
CA MET A 1 -7.75 -7.07 8.83
C MET A 1 -6.46 -6.55 9.44
N PHE A 2 -5.77 -7.36 10.23
CA PHE A 2 -4.46 -7.04 10.82
C PHE A 2 -3.43 -8.04 10.30
N THR A 3 -2.32 -7.53 9.77
CA THR A 3 -1.21 -8.34 9.28
C THR A 3 0.08 -7.85 9.92
N ALA A 4 0.87 -8.77 10.49
CA ALA A 4 2.18 -8.46 11.05
C ALA A 4 3.26 -9.34 10.41
N ALA A 5 4.38 -8.73 10.04
CA ALA A 5 5.59 -9.38 9.56
C ALA A 5 6.74 -9.02 10.51
N LEU A 6 7.23 -9.99 11.27
CA LEU A 6 8.27 -9.76 12.28
C LEU A 6 9.68 -10.01 11.74
N PHE A 7 9.85 -11.04 10.89
CA PHE A 7 11.08 -11.34 10.15
C PHE A 7 10.73 -11.94 8.78
N GLY A 8 11.25 -11.34 7.70
CA GLY A 8 11.13 -11.86 6.32
C GLY A 8 10.24 -11.04 5.39
N GLY A 9 9.89 -11.62 4.23
CA GLY A 9 9.04 -11.00 3.22
C GLY A 9 7.63 -11.57 3.25
N THR A 10 6.62 -10.76 3.57
CA THR A 10 5.20 -11.17 3.53
C THR A 10 4.53 -10.63 2.28
N LYS A 11 3.85 -11.49 1.52
CA LYS A 11 3.04 -11.10 0.36
C LYS A 11 1.57 -11.36 0.63
N VAL A 12 0.73 -10.32 0.56
CA VAL A 12 -0.72 -10.39 0.73
C VAL A 12 -1.41 -9.94 -0.55
N GLY A 13 -2.55 -10.55 -0.91
CA GLY A 13 -3.35 -10.10 -2.05
C GLY A 13 -3.04 -10.77 -3.39
N ASN A 14 -2.30 -11.90 -3.39
CA ASN A 14 -2.05 -12.69 -4.61
C ASN A 14 -3.28 -13.48 -5.12
N ARG A 15 -4.45 -13.31 -4.49
CA ARG A 15 -5.73 -13.91 -4.87
C ARG A 15 -6.84 -12.88 -4.66
N PRO A 16 -8.00 -13.02 -5.34
CA PRO A 16 -9.16 -12.18 -5.08
C PRO A 16 -9.50 -12.13 -3.60
N TRP A 17 -9.58 -10.93 -3.04
CA TRP A 17 -9.84 -10.73 -1.62
C TRP A 17 -10.70 -9.49 -1.39
N ARG A 18 -11.37 -9.45 -0.25
CA ARG A 18 -12.28 -8.37 0.15
C ARG A 18 -11.74 -7.71 1.42
N PRO A 19 -10.89 -6.69 1.31
CA PRO A 19 -10.47 -5.91 2.47
C PRO A 19 -11.68 -5.17 3.08
N GLY A 20 -11.75 -5.12 4.42
CA GLY A 20 -12.66 -4.20 5.10
C GLY A 20 -12.14 -2.76 5.06
N LYS A 21 -12.98 -1.79 5.47
CA LYS A 21 -12.65 -0.35 5.43
C LYS A 21 -11.44 0.08 6.28
N ARG A 22 -10.95 -0.79 7.18
CA ARG A 22 -9.78 -0.53 8.04
C ARG A 22 -8.80 -1.69 7.97
N LEU A 23 -7.57 -1.38 7.59
CA LEU A 23 -6.45 -2.29 7.43
C LEU A 23 -5.29 -1.82 8.30
N TRP A 24 -4.60 -2.77 8.92
CA TRP A 24 -3.43 -2.51 9.74
C TRP A 24 -2.30 -3.45 9.33
N ALA A 25 -1.14 -2.88 9.08
CA ALA A 25 0.07 -3.56 8.65
C ALA A 25 1.24 -3.14 9.54
N LEU A 26 1.93 -4.10 10.16
CA LEU A 26 3.14 -3.86 10.94
C LEU A 26 4.30 -4.70 10.39
N THR A 27 5.37 -4.04 10.00
CA THR A 27 6.62 -4.68 9.55
C THR A 27 7.74 -4.27 10.50
N ALA A 28 8.24 -5.20 11.31
CA ALA A 28 9.33 -4.91 12.24
C ALA A 28 10.69 -5.00 11.55
N PHE A 29 11.00 -6.14 10.91
CA PHE A 29 12.22 -6.35 10.13
C PHE A 29 11.92 -7.09 8.82
N GLY A 30 12.16 -6.43 7.68
CA GLY A 30 12.04 -7.03 6.36
C GLY A 30 11.09 -6.28 5.42
N GLY A 31 10.22 -7.03 4.74
CA GLY A 31 9.40 -6.51 3.65
C GLY A 31 7.94 -6.92 3.72
N LEU A 32 7.04 -5.99 3.42
CA LEU A 32 5.62 -6.28 3.21
C LEU A 32 5.23 -5.86 1.80
N GLU A 33 4.72 -6.79 1.01
CA GLU A 33 4.12 -6.52 -0.29
C GLU A 33 2.61 -6.79 -0.19
N MET A 34 1.78 -5.77 -0.39
CA MET A 34 0.33 -5.94 -0.49
C MET A 34 -0.15 -5.59 -1.88
N ASP A 35 -0.91 -6.51 -2.49
CA ASP A 35 -1.50 -6.33 -3.81
C ASP A 35 -3.01 -6.07 -3.72
N PHE A 36 -3.40 -4.84 -3.98
CA PHE A 36 -4.78 -4.38 -4.06
C PHE A 36 -5.37 -4.55 -5.45
N ARG A 37 -4.61 -4.98 -6.47
CA ARG A 37 -5.14 -5.16 -7.84
C ARG A 37 -6.20 -6.25 -7.92
N GLN A 38 -6.13 -7.23 -7.03
CA GLN A 38 -7.13 -8.30 -6.86
C GLN A 38 -8.11 -8.00 -5.71
N ALA A 39 -8.02 -6.82 -5.08
CA ALA A 39 -8.90 -6.44 -3.98
C ALA A 39 -10.22 -5.87 -4.50
N GLN A 40 -11.33 -6.38 -3.97
CA GLN A 40 -12.65 -5.74 -4.10
C GLN A 40 -12.84 -4.80 -2.91
N LEU A 41 -12.59 -3.50 -3.14
CA LEU A 41 -12.81 -2.44 -2.16
C LEU A 41 -14.30 -2.12 -2.07
N GLU A 42 -14.78 -1.86 -0.85
CA GLU A 42 -16.12 -1.31 -0.63
C GLU A 42 -16.20 0.15 -1.10
N GLU A 43 -17.42 0.66 -1.32
CA GLU A 43 -17.63 2.07 -1.63
C GLU A 43 -17.13 2.99 -0.50
N GLY A 44 -16.56 4.13 -0.90
CA GLY A 44 -15.93 5.12 -0.04
C GLY A 44 -14.43 4.88 0.19
N THR A 45 -13.90 5.42 1.27
CA THR A 45 -12.47 5.39 1.57
C THR A 45 -12.11 4.21 2.45
N THR A 46 -11.19 3.36 1.96
CA THR A 46 -10.52 2.35 2.76
C THR A 46 -9.29 2.96 3.40
N HIS A 47 -9.18 2.86 4.72
CA HIS A 47 -8.04 3.36 5.49
C HIS A 47 -7.08 2.22 5.80
N MET A 48 -5.80 2.41 5.47
CA MET A 48 -4.74 1.49 5.80
C MET A 48 -3.65 2.19 6.59
N THR A 49 -3.36 1.67 7.78
CA THR A 49 -2.23 2.11 8.60
C THR A 49 -1.07 1.13 8.41
N CYS A 50 0.07 1.64 7.97
CA CYS A 50 1.30 0.88 7.75
C CYS A 50 2.38 1.39 8.69
N VAL A 51 2.89 0.54 9.57
CA VAL A 51 4.02 0.84 10.45
C VAL A 51 5.20 -0.03 10.03
N THR A 52 6.29 0.58 9.60
CA THR A 52 7.53 -0.12 9.19
C THR A 52 8.68 0.37 10.06
N LEU A 53 9.24 -0.52 10.89
CA LEU A 53 10.37 -0.18 11.76
C LEU A 53 11.69 -0.26 10.97
N PHE A 54 12.01 -1.41 10.36
CA PHE A 54 13.19 -1.64 9.54
C PHE A 54 12.85 -2.40 8.24
N GLY A 55 13.10 -1.77 7.09
CA GLY A 55 12.93 -2.36 5.76
C GLY A 55 11.90 -1.63 4.88
N GLY A 56 10.95 -2.32 4.26
CA GLY A 56 10.08 -1.69 3.26
C GLY A 56 8.66 -2.22 3.18
N THR A 57 7.71 -1.33 2.93
CA THR A 57 6.34 -1.69 2.56
C THR A 57 6.07 -1.27 1.12
N LYS A 58 5.67 -2.22 0.27
CA LYS A 58 5.30 -2.00 -1.13
C LYS A 58 3.82 -2.30 -1.31
N LEU A 59 3.09 -1.33 -1.83
CA LEU A 59 1.66 -1.41 -2.07
C LEU A 59 1.42 -1.34 -3.58
N ARG A 60 0.87 -2.41 -4.15
CA ARG A 60 0.43 -2.43 -5.54
C ARG A 60 -1.04 -2.08 -5.60
N VAL A 61 -1.39 -1.05 -6.34
CA VAL A 61 -2.77 -0.58 -6.46
C VAL A 61 -3.28 -0.75 -7.89
N PRO A 62 -4.59 -1.00 -8.09
CA PRO A 62 -5.17 -1.03 -9.42
C PRO A 62 -5.10 0.36 -10.06
N ARG A 63 -4.93 0.39 -11.38
CA ARG A 63 -4.95 1.63 -12.16
C ARG A 63 -6.30 2.33 -11.99
N GLY A 64 -6.29 3.65 -11.81
CA GLY A 64 -7.49 4.45 -11.64
C GLY A 64 -8.05 4.49 -10.21
N LEU A 65 -7.46 3.74 -9.26
CA LEU A 65 -7.83 3.87 -7.84
C LEU A 65 -7.23 5.17 -7.28
N PRO A 66 -8.03 6.10 -6.74
CA PRO A 66 -7.52 7.27 -6.03
C PRO A 66 -6.77 6.82 -4.78
N VAL A 67 -5.49 7.16 -4.70
CA VAL A 67 -4.65 6.86 -3.54
C VAL A 67 -4.10 8.13 -2.94
N THR A 68 -4.31 8.30 -1.64
CA THR A 68 -3.69 9.38 -0.86
C THR A 68 -2.75 8.76 0.16
N VAL A 69 -1.53 9.25 0.25
CA VAL A 69 -0.50 8.75 1.17
C VAL A 69 -0.14 9.85 2.18
N GLY A 70 -0.21 9.52 3.46
CA GLY A 70 0.11 10.38 4.59
C GLY A 70 1.12 9.74 5.56
N GLY A 71 1.21 10.32 6.76
CA GLY A 71 2.05 9.84 7.88
C GLY A 71 3.47 10.41 7.90
N LEU A 72 4.36 9.82 8.70
CA LEU A 72 5.73 10.30 8.92
C LEU A 72 6.79 9.26 8.49
N THR A 73 7.87 9.72 7.85
CA THR A 73 9.10 8.91 7.68
C THR A 73 10.23 9.61 8.40
N LEU A 74 10.93 8.89 9.29
CA LEU A 74 12.10 9.43 9.99
C LEU A 74 13.37 9.25 9.14
N LEU A 75 13.68 8.03 8.72
CA LEU A 75 14.86 7.72 7.91
C LEU A 75 14.47 6.84 6.71
N GLY A 76 14.79 7.31 5.50
CA GLY A 76 14.43 6.69 4.23
C GLY A 76 13.50 7.55 3.39
N GLY A 77 12.49 6.96 2.74
CA GLY A 77 11.64 7.68 1.78
C GLY A 77 10.22 7.15 1.65
N LYS A 78 9.32 8.00 1.15
CA LYS A 78 8.01 7.56 0.64
C LYS A 78 7.91 7.94 -0.82
N GLU A 79 7.47 7.00 -1.63
CA GLU A 79 7.32 7.21 -3.05
C GLU A 79 5.94 6.77 -3.50
N VAL A 80 5.27 7.64 -4.26
CA VAL A 80 3.95 7.39 -4.82
C VAL A 80 4.07 7.41 -6.34
N LYS A 81 4.36 6.25 -6.92
CA LYS A 81 4.35 5.97 -8.36
C LYS A 81 2.97 5.44 -8.78
N SER A 82 1.91 6.10 -8.33
CA SER A 82 0.54 5.79 -8.75
C SER A 82 0.06 6.92 -9.64
N ARG A 83 -0.36 6.61 -10.88
CA ARG A 83 -0.94 7.59 -11.79
C ARG A 83 -2.40 7.87 -11.38
N ALA A 84 -2.58 8.43 -10.19
CA ALA A 84 -3.89 8.79 -9.65
C ALA A 84 -4.33 10.20 -10.06
N GLN A 85 -3.58 10.90 -10.90
CA GLN A 85 -3.89 12.29 -11.27
C GLN A 85 -4.08 12.40 -12.78
N ALA A 86 -5.34 12.42 -13.22
CA ALA A 86 -5.91 13.56 -13.96
C ALA A 86 -7.22 13.26 -14.73
N GLU A 87 -7.52 12.01 -15.14
CA GLU A 87 -8.47 11.83 -16.27
C GLU A 87 -9.52 10.69 -16.17
N GLN A 88 -9.68 10.02 -15.04
CA GLN A 88 -10.65 8.92 -14.95
C GLN A 88 -11.79 9.22 -13.98
N ALA A 89 -12.99 8.81 -14.39
CA ALA A 89 -14.28 8.98 -13.73
C ALA A 89 -14.24 8.81 -12.20
N PRO A 90 -15.16 9.44 -11.44
CA PRO A 90 -15.21 9.28 -10.00
C PRO A 90 -15.25 7.79 -9.63
N SER A 91 -14.15 7.29 -9.08
CA SER A 91 -14.08 5.93 -8.56
C SER A 91 -14.97 5.86 -7.32
N PRO A 92 -15.86 4.85 -7.21
CA PRO A 92 -16.70 4.66 -6.04
C PRO A 92 -15.88 4.29 -4.79
N SER A 93 -14.61 3.89 -4.96
CA SER A 93 -13.70 3.50 -3.89
C SER A 93 -12.41 4.31 -3.93
N ALA A 94 -11.84 4.61 -2.76
CA ALA A 94 -10.55 5.27 -2.59
C ALA A 94 -9.71 4.57 -1.52
N LEU A 95 -8.38 4.74 -1.58
CA LEU A 95 -7.45 4.20 -0.60
C LEU A 95 -6.66 5.33 0.07
N TYR A 96 -6.78 5.43 1.39
CA TYR A 96 -5.96 6.31 2.21
C TYR A 96 -4.93 5.48 2.97
N VAL A 97 -3.65 5.77 2.75
CA VAL A 97 -2.54 5.06 3.38
C VAL A 97 -1.84 5.99 4.37
N ASP A 98 -1.92 5.65 5.66
CA ASP A 98 -1.16 6.31 6.72
C ASP A 98 0.11 5.51 7.01
N GLY A 99 1.26 6.01 6.55
CA GLY A 99 2.54 5.33 6.63
C GLY A 99 3.46 5.93 7.68
N LEU A 100 3.77 5.17 8.74
CA LEU A 100 4.83 5.47 9.70
C LEU A 100 6.06 4.59 9.41
N THR A 101 7.15 5.19 8.99
CA THR A 101 8.39 4.47 8.65
C THR A 101 9.56 5.00 9.49
N LEU A 102 10.23 4.16 10.28
CA LEU A 102 11.42 4.58 11.02
C LEU A 102 12.69 4.46 10.18
N PHE A 103 13.02 3.27 9.69
CA PHE A 103 14.20 2.99 8.85
C PHE A 103 13.80 2.22 7.57
N GLY A 104 13.56 2.96 6.49
CA GLY A 104 13.39 2.41 5.14
C GLY A 104 12.27 3.07 4.32
N GLY A 105 11.45 2.27 3.62
CA GLY A 105 10.63 2.78 2.51
C GLY A 105 9.14 2.45 2.58
N LEU A 106 8.28 3.39 2.16
CA LEU A 106 6.91 3.09 1.72
C LEU A 106 6.79 3.41 0.23
N GLU A 107 6.53 2.41 -0.59
CA GLU A 107 6.32 2.57 -2.03
C GLU A 107 4.88 2.21 -2.38
N VAL A 108 4.20 3.10 -3.09
CA VAL A 108 2.90 2.83 -3.71
C VAL A 108 3.08 2.88 -5.22
N THR A 109 2.73 1.79 -5.92
CA THR A 109 2.89 1.71 -7.38
C THR A 109 1.66 1.10 -8.04
N ASP A 110 1.33 1.61 -9.23
CA ASP A 110 0.33 1.02 -10.12
C ASP A 110 0.97 0.17 -11.24
N ARG A 111 2.31 0.09 -11.28
CA ARG A 111 3.08 -0.67 -12.29
C ARG A 111 3.55 -2.03 -11.78
N THR A 112 3.65 -2.98 -12.69
CA THR A 112 4.39 -4.24 -12.51
C THR A 112 5.91 -3.97 -12.57
N PRO A 113 6.74 -4.72 -11.83
CA PRO A 113 8.20 -4.54 -11.79
C PRO A 113 8.96 -4.87 -13.09
N ASP A 114 8.27 -5.13 -14.21
CA ASP A 114 8.88 -5.56 -15.48
C ASP A 114 9.17 -4.40 -16.48
N GLU A 115 9.07 -3.13 -16.07
CA GLU A 115 9.32 -1.95 -16.92
C GLU A 115 10.54 -1.12 -16.48
N GLU A 116 11.60 -1.78 -15.99
CA GLU A 116 12.86 -1.11 -15.63
C GLU A 116 14.10 -1.90 -16.12
N SER A 117 14.08 -2.35 -17.38
CA SER A 117 15.27 -2.78 -18.13
C SER A 117 15.71 -1.73 -19.14
#